data_AF-A0A7S0JZP1-F1
#
_entry.id   AF-A0A7S0JZP1-F1
#
_cell.length_a   1.000
_cell.length_b   1.000
_cell.length_c   1.000
_cell.angle_alpha   90.00
_cell.angle_beta   90.00
_cell.angle_gamma   90.00
#
_symmetry.space_group_name_H-M   'P 1'
#
loop_
_entity.id
_entity.type
_entity.pdbx_description
1 polymer ?
#
loop_
_entity_poly.entity_id
_entity_poly.type
_entity_poly.pdbx_seq_one_letter_code
_entity_poly.pdbx_strand_id
1 'polypeptide(L)'
;QEGTSFAGAGVTVSKGMMRLVEGVETGLYSLQLQTEPTHDVVVVVRCHPDGRQLHVRPPALRFPRNRWWVPQVARVAVLDDGRRTGADRGLILHTAVSDDER
;
A
#
# COMPACT_ATOMS: atom_id res chain seq x y z
N GLN A 1 6.30 19.59 4.65
CA GLN A 1 6.72 18.34 3.98
C GLN A 1 6.48 17.25 4.99
N GLU A 2 5.40 16.47 4.92
CA GLU A 2 5.12 15.50 5.97
C GLU A 2 4.39 14.31 5.33
N GLY A 3 5.15 13.29 4.93
CA GLY A 3 4.63 12.00 4.49
C GLY A 3 5.32 10.95 5.35
N THR A 4 4.76 10.66 6.51
CA THR A 4 5.29 9.68 7.46
C THR A 4 5.27 8.29 6.84
N SER A 5 6.47 7.79 6.54
CA SER A 5 6.72 6.41 6.12
C SER A 5 6.47 5.48 7.32
N PHE A 6 5.41 4.68 7.30
CA PHE A 6 5.28 3.57 8.25
C PHE A 6 6.18 2.43 7.80
N ALA A 7 7.39 2.40 8.34
CA ALA A 7 8.37 1.33 8.15
C ALA A 7 8.05 0.17 9.11
N GLY A 8 7.33 -0.83 8.62
CA GLY A 8 7.42 -2.17 9.20
C GLY A 8 8.76 -2.76 8.79
N ALA A 9 9.70 -2.90 9.75
CA ALA A 9 10.96 -3.66 9.67
C ALA A 9 11.62 -3.77 8.27
N GLY A 10 11.94 -2.63 7.63
CA GLY A 10 12.69 -2.60 6.37
C GLY A 10 11.89 -2.39 5.08
N VAL A 11 10.60 -2.02 5.14
CA VAL A 11 9.83 -1.59 3.95
C VAL A 11 9.76 -0.06 3.86
N THR A 12 10.06 0.50 2.69
CA THR A 12 9.81 1.93 2.36
C THR A 12 8.57 2.08 1.50
N VAL A 13 7.76 3.10 1.82
CA VAL A 13 6.62 3.53 1.00
C VAL A 13 6.98 4.84 0.31
N SER A 14 6.82 4.95 -1.02
CA SER A 14 7.14 6.19 -1.74
C SER A 14 6.17 7.34 -1.49
N LYS A 15 4.95 7.04 -1.04
CA LYS A 15 3.93 8.05 -0.73
C LYS A 15 3.02 7.58 0.41
N GLY A 16 3.19 8.16 1.60
CA GLY A 16 2.41 7.83 2.80
C GLY A 16 1.01 8.45 2.84
N MET A 17 0.73 9.49 2.04
CA MET A 17 -0.56 10.19 2.01
C MET A 17 -0.96 10.55 0.59
N MET A 18 -2.24 10.37 0.25
CA MET A 18 -2.84 10.78 -1.02
C MET A 18 -4.18 11.46 -0.78
N ARG A 19 -4.53 12.37 -1.69
CA ARG A 19 -5.89 12.91 -1.82
C ARG A 19 -6.40 12.47 -3.17
N LEU A 20 -7.59 11.90 -3.19
CA LEU A 20 -8.24 11.37 -4.38
C LEU A 20 -9.67 11.87 -4.40
N VAL A 21 -10.14 12.23 -5.58
CA VAL A 21 -11.56 12.48 -5.84
C VAL A 21 -12.24 11.16 -6.20
N GLU A 22 -13.31 10.84 -5.48
CA GLU A 22 -14.18 9.68 -5.71
C GLU A 22 -14.62 9.59 -7.18
N GLY A 23 -14.48 8.40 -7.79
CA GLY A 23 -14.84 8.13 -9.18
C GLY A 23 -13.95 8.75 -10.25
N VAL A 24 -13.02 9.65 -9.88
CA VAL A 24 -12.26 10.45 -10.85
C VAL A 24 -10.78 10.10 -10.83
N GLU A 25 -10.14 10.14 -9.68
CA GLU A 25 -8.70 10.00 -9.58
C GLU A 25 -8.27 8.61 -9.09
N THR A 26 -7.14 8.14 -9.61
CA THR A 26 -6.43 6.99 -9.05
C THR A 26 -5.08 7.43 -8.51
N GLY A 27 -4.78 7.02 -7.28
CA GLY A 27 -3.48 7.19 -6.67
C GLY A 27 -2.53 6.06 -7.02
N LEU A 28 -1.24 6.37 -7.12
CA LEU A 28 -0.18 5.38 -7.24
C LEU A 28 0.81 5.58 -6.10
N TYR A 29 1.22 4.48 -5.48
CA TYR A 29 2.42 4.43 -4.64
C TYR A 29 3.20 3.17 -4.95
N SER A 30 4.45 3.16 -4.53
CA SER A 30 5.31 2.01 -4.58
C SER A 30 5.78 1.62 -3.18
N LEU A 31 6.01 0.33 -3.02
CA LEU A 31 6.71 -0.26 -1.89
C LEU A 31 8.05 -0.80 -2.37
N GLN A 32 9.08 -0.70 -1.53
CA GLN A 32 10.41 -1.25 -1.79
C GLN A 32 10.98 -1.79 -0.48
N LEU A 33 11.65 -2.94 -0.52
CA LEU A 33 12.43 -3.40 0.64
C LEU A 33 13.74 -2.60 0.72
N GLN A 34 14.21 -2.32 1.93
CA GLN A 34 15.47 -1.61 2.20
C GLN A 34 16.65 -2.55 2.39
N THR A 35 16.36 -3.80 2.77
CA THR A 35 17.36 -4.83 3.07
C THR A 35 17.06 -6.10 2.27
N GLU A 36 18.11 -6.82 1.92
CA GLU A 36 17.97 -8.14 1.30
C GLU A 36 17.28 -9.10 2.27
N PRO A 37 16.14 -9.71 1.87
CA PRO A 37 15.50 -10.71 2.69
C PRO A 37 16.19 -12.07 2.48
N THR A 38 16.11 -12.92 3.48
CA THR A 38 16.55 -14.33 3.44
C THR A 38 15.67 -15.19 2.54
N HIS A 39 14.38 -14.86 2.44
CA HIS A 39 13.36 -15.51 1.61
C HIS A 39 12.49 -14.49 0.87
N ASP A 40 11.65 -14.96 -0.05
CA ASP A 40 10.68 -14.10 -0.72
C ASP A 40 9.72 -13.46 0.30
N VAL A 41 9.48 -12.16 0.14
CA VAL A 41 8.57 -11.40 1.00
C VAL A 41 7.31 -11.08 0.24
N VAL A 42 6.15 -11.30 0.86
CA VAL A 42 4.85 -10.87 0.35
C VAL A 42 4.30 -9.80 1.27
N VAL A 43 4.09 -8.60 0.74
CA VAL A 43 3.43 -7.52 1.46
C VAL A 43 1.95 -7.54 1.09
N VAL A 44 1.11 -7.96 2.03
CA VAL A 44 -0.35 -7.93 1.93
C VAL A 44 -0.83 -6.50 2.17
N VAL A 45 -1.70 -6.02 1.30
CA VAL A 45 -2.27 -4.67 1.34
C VAL A 45 -3.76 -4.76 1.64
N ARG A 46 -4.21 -4.08 2.69
CA ARG A 46 -5.62 -4.04 3.09
C ARG A 46 -6.07 -2.60 3.31
N CYS A 47 -7.34 -2.33 3.01
CA CYS A 47 -7.99 -1.09 3.44
C CYS A 47 -8.59 -1.30 4.83
N HIS A 48 -8.52 -0.30 5.69
CA HIS A 48 -9.24 -0.31 6.97
C HIS A 48 -10.75 -0.43 6.69
N PRO A 49 -11.52 -1.21 7.49
CA PRO A 49 -12.94 -1.43 7.28
C PRO A 49 -13.79 -0.14 7.27
N ASP A 50 -13.33 0.93 7.92
CA ASP A 50 -13.98 2.25 7.87
C ASP A 50 -13.77 2.98 6.53
N GLY A 51 -12.73 2.61 5.75
CA GLY A 51 -12.48 3.14 4.41
C GLY A 51 -13.39 2.50 3.37
N ARG A 52 -14.71 2.70 3.48
CA ARG A 52 -15.76 1.96 2.75
C ARG A 52 -15.66 1.98 1.22
N GLN A 53 -14.94 2.92 0.63
CA GLN A 53 -14.86 3.10 -0.83
C GLN A 53 -13.45 2.92 -1.40
N LEU A 54 -12.45 2.58 -0.59
CA LEU A 54 -11.06 2.43 -1.05
C LEU A 54 -10.79 1.07 -1.67
N HIS A 55 -10.28 1.09 -2.89
CA HIS A 55 -9.86 -0.11 -3.62
C HIS A 55 -8.37 -0.03 -3.93
N VAL A 56 -7.60 -0.98 -3.41
CA VAL A 56 -6.17 -1.11 -3.71
C VAL A 56 -5.90 -2.35 -4.54
N ARG A 57 -5.13 -2.21 -5.63
CA ARG A 57 -4.72 -3.33 -6.48
C ARG A 57 -3.25 -3.22 -6.90
N PRO A 58 -2.51 -4.34 -6.92
CA PRO A 58 -2.91 -5.66 -6.43
C PRO A 58 -3.05 -5.69 -4.88
N PRO A 59 -3.80 -6.65 -4.30
CA PRO A 59 -3.96 -6.77 -2.84
C PRO A 59 -2.71 -7.35 -2.14
N ALA A 60 -1.70 -7.78 -2.90
CA ALA A 60 -0.43 -8.22 -2.40
C ALA A 60 0.69 -7.85 -3.38
N LEU A 61 1.83 -7.42 -2.85
CA LEU A 61 3.04 -7.10 -3.60
C LEU A 61 4.12 -8.11 -3.20
N ARG A 62 4.74 -8.75 -4.20
CA ARG A 62 5.75 -9.79 -3.98
C ARG A 62 7.14 -9.24 -4.24
N PHE A 63 8.07 -9.50 -3.35
CA PHE A 63 9.46 -9.10 -3.42
C PHE A 63 10.32 -10.35 -3.40
N PRO A 64 10.75 -10.84 -4.58
CA PRO A 64 11.66 -11.98 -4.65
C PRO A 64 12.98 -11.65 -3.99
N ARG A 65 13.61 -12.63 -3.33
CA ARG A 65 14.93 -12.47 -2.70
C ARG A 65 15.97 -11.86 -3.63
N ASN A 66 15.97 -12.21 -4.91
CA ASN A 66 16.96 -11.72 -5.87
C ASN A 66 16.59 -10.40 -6.56
N ARG A 67 15.45 -9.79 -6.19
CA ARG A 67 14.93 -8.53 -6.76
C ARG A 67 14.20 -7.68 -5.71
N TRP A 68 14.57 -7.81 -4.44
CA TRP A 68 13.90 -7.12 -3.32
C TRP A 68 13.93 -5.59 -3.45
N TRP A 69 14.97 -5.06 -4.10
CA TRP A 69 15.16 -3.64 -4.35
C TRP A 69 14.33 -3.12 -5.52
N VAL A 70 13.61 -3.96 -6.26
CA VAL A 70 12.74 -3.50 -7.35
C VAL A 70 11.44 -2.97 -6.72
N PRO A 71 11.10 -1.68 -6.89
CA PRO A 71 9.88 -1.13 -6.33
C PRO A 71 8.63 -1.77 -6.96
N GLN A 72 7.69 -2.19 -6.13
CA GLN A 72 6.42 -2.75 -6.56
C GLN A 72 5.31 -1.71 -6.40
N VAL A 73 4.52 -1.52 -7.44
CA VAL A 73 3.51 -0.45 -7.52
C VAL A 73 2.13 -0.97 -7.10
N ALA A 74 1.44 -0.20 -6.27
CA ALA A 74 0.04 -0.37 -5.94
C ALA A 74 -0.77 0.84 -6.42
N ARG A 75 -1.94 0.54 -7.01
CA ARG A 75 -2.92 1.53 -7.43
C ARG A 75 -4.06 1.60 -6.43
N VAL A 76 -4.39 2.82 -6.03
CA VAL A 76 -5.49 3.16 -5.12
C VAL A 76 -6.56 3.87 -5.94
N ALA A 77 -7.81 3.46 -5.77
CA ALA A 77 -8.97 4.15 -6.34
C ALA A 77 -10.03 4.32 -5.25
N VAL A 78 -10.83 5.36 -5.38
CA VAL A 78 -12.05 5.54 -4.58
C VAL A 78 -13.22 5.36 -5.54
N LEU A 79 -14.06 4.34 -5.33
CA LEU A 79 -15.21 4.09 -6.20
C LEU A 79 -16.36 5.04 -5.86
N ASP A 80 -16.95 5.64 -6.89
CA ASP A 80 -18.18 6.44 -6.76
C ASP A 80 -19.38 5.54 -6.48
N ASP A 81 -19.95 5.69 -5.30
CA ASP A 81 -21.17 4.98 -4.89
C ASP A 81 -22.47 5.79 -5.13
N GLY A 82 -22.35 6.96 -5.76
CA GLY A 82 -23.44 7.87 -6.09
C GLY A 82 -23.94 8.70 -4.90
N ARG A 83 -23.35 8.55 -3.71
CA ARG A 83 -23.67 9.40 -2.55
C ARG A 83 -22.67 10.53 -2.47
N ARG A 84 -23.19 11.75 -2.32
CA ARG A 84 -22.34 12.88 -1.93
C ARG A 84 -21.97 12.73 -0.46
N THR A 85 -20.80 12.19 -0.22
CA THR A 85 -20.15 12.21 1.09
C THR A 85 -19.19 13.40 1.15
N GLY A 86 -18.99 13.96 2.34
CA GLY A 86 -17.99 15.02 2.53
C GLY A 86 -16.56 14.50 2.39
N ALA A 87 -15.56 15.30 2.76
CA ALA A 87 -14.19 14.79 2.81
C ALA A 87 -14.07 13.66 3.84
N ASP A 88 -13.73 12.46 3.37
CA ASP A 88 -13.49 11.27 4.21
C ASP A 88 -12.00 10.90 4.23
N ARG A 89 -11.59 10.13 5.24
CA ARG A 89 -10.22 9.62 5.39
C ARG A 89 -10.25 8.10 5.50
N GLY A 90 -9.57 7.43 4.58
CA GLY A 90 -9.31 6.01 4.69
C GLY A 90 -7.85 5.70 4.96
N LEU A 91 -7.60 4.54 5.60
CA LEU A 91 -6.27 4.05 5.93
C LEU A 91 -5.96 2.79 5.12
N ILE A 92 -4.75 2.74 4.55
CA ILE A 92 -4.19 1.55 3.91
C ILE A 92 -3.19 0.93 4.89
N LEU A 93 -3.38 -0.36 5.18
CA LEU A 93 -2.55 -1.16 6.08
C LEU A 93 -1.71 -2.13 5.26
N HIS A 94 -0.46 -2.32 5.69
CA HIS A 94 0.49 -3.26 5.09
C HIS A 94 0.91 -4.30 6.11
N THR A 95 0.96 -5.56 5.70
CA THR A 95 1.49 -6.66 6.51
C THR A 95 2.49 -7.43 5.67
N ALA A 96 3.75 -7.41 6.08
CA ALA A 96 4.78 -8.23 5.46
C ALA A 96 4.70 -9.65 6.03
N VAL A 97 4.64 -10.63 5.14
CA VAL A 97 4.81 -12.05 5.47
C VAL A 97 5.99 -12.58 4.66
N SER A 98 6.89 -13.28 5.33
CA SER A 98 7.99 -14.02 4.73
C SER A 98 7.97 -15.43 5.32
N ASP A 99 8.45 -16.41 4.58
CA ASP A 99 8.68 -17.77 5.10
C ASP A 99 9.91 -17.82 6.03
N ASP A 100 10.21 -16.71 6.70
CA ASP A 100 11.39 -16.64 7.55
C ASP A 100 11.10 -17.38 8.85
N GLU A 101 11.93 -18.37 9.14
CA GLU A 101 11.94 -19.07 10.41
C GLU A 101 12.43 -18.08 11.47
N ARG A 102 11.57 -17.77 12.44
CA ARG A 102 11.71 -16.67 13.39
C ARG A 102 12.92 -16.80 14.33
#